data_AF-A0A927ZHK5-F1
#
_entry.id   AF-A0A927ZHK5-F1
#
_cell.length_a   1.000
_cell.length_b   1.000
_cell.length_c   1.000
_cell.angle_alpha   90.00
_cell.angle_beta   90.00
_cell.angle_gamma   90.00
#
_symmetry.space_group_name_H-M   'P 1'
#
loop_
_entity.id
_entity.type
_entity.pdbx_description
1 polymer ?
#
loop_
_entity_poly.entity_id
_entity_poly.type
_entity_poly.pdbx_seq_one_letter_code
_entity_poly.pdbx_strand_id
1 'polypeptide(L)'
;MRSKAPLVMMEMLVMLLVFALAAGLCVKAFVWSRNETEANFRMDRAVLAAENTAQIIKSTAGDFEEAARLLSGDSDGDTLTYTIELENGNLEITAEIIKMDQYLGTAEIVVLDQEKEVFALETSWQEVSSFE
;
A
#
# COMPACT_ATOMS: atom_id res chain seq x y z
N MET A 1 -53.73 43.87 -10.53
CA MET A 1 -52.66 42.93 -10.94
C MET A 1 -52.11 42.28 -9.68
N ARG A 2 -52.43 41.01 -9.41
CA ARG A 2 -51.89 40.28 -8.22
C ARG A 2 -50.40 40.06 -8.44
N SER A 3 -49.55 40.58 -7.56
CA SER A 3 -48.10 40.45 -7.68
C SER A 3 -47.70 38.98 -7.54
N LYS A 4 -47.17 38.36 -8.61
CA LYS A 4 -46.53 37.03 -8.59
C LYS A 4 -45.16 37.02 -7.90
N ALA A 5 -44.73 38.17 -7.38
CA ALA A 5 -43.45 38.36 -6.71
C ALA A 5 -43.12 37.31 -5.62
N PRO A 6 -44.02 36.95 -4.67
CA PRO A 6 -43.70 35.94 -3.66
C PRO A 6 -43.58 34.51 -4.23
N LEU A 7 -44.27 34.21 -5.33
CA LEU A 7 -44.22 32.87 -5.94
C LEU A 7 -42.92 32.65 -6.71
N VAL A 8 -42.47 33.68 -7.44
CA VAL A 8 -41.17 33.67 -8.14
C VAL A 8 -40.00 33.64 -7.15
N MET A 9 -40.13 34.32 -6.00
CA MET A 9 -39.13 34.25 -4.93
C MET A 9 -39.01 32.83 -4.34
N MET A 10 -40.13 32.11 -4.17
CA MET A 10 -40.08 30.70 -3.73
C MET A 10 -39.45 29.79 -4.78
N GLU A 11 -39.73 29.99 -6.06
CA GLU A 11 -39.15 29.20 -7.15
C GLU A 11 -37.63 29.37 -7.24
N MET A 12 -37.13 30.61 -7.16
CA MET A 12 -35.69 30.89 -7.17
C MET A 12 -34.98 30.31 -5.94
N LEU A 13 -35.61 30.35 -4.76
CA LEU A 13 -35.06 29.73 -3.55
C LEU A 13 -34.94 28.21 -3.67
N VAL A 14 -35.95 27.55 -4.23
CA VAL A 14 -35.91 26.09 -4.42
C VAL A 14 -34.84 25.70 -5.44
N MET A 15 -34.69 26.42 -6.55
CA MET A 15 -33.63 26.16 -7.53
C MET A 15 -32.24 26.32 -6.91
N LEU A 16 -32.02 27.39 -6.13
CA LEU A 16 -30.76 27.61 -5.42
C LEU A 16 -30.49 26.53 -4.37
N LEU A 17 -31.51 26.08 -3.65
CA LEU A 17 -31.38 25.02 -2.65
C LEU A 17 -30.98 23.70 -3.29
N VAL A 18 -31.63 23.31 -4.39
CA VAL A 18 -31.28 22.07 -5.12
C VAL A 18 -29.86 22.15 -5.67
N PHE A 19 -29.46 23.29 -6.24
CA PHE A 19 -28.10 23.50 -6.74
C PHE A 19 -27.06 23.43 -5.61
N ALA A 20 -27.32 24.07 -4.47
CA ALA A 20 -26.44 24.04 -3.31
C ALA A 20 -26.28 22.63 -2.74
N LEU A 21 -27.36 21.84 -2.67
CA LEU A 21 -27.31 20.44 -2.23
C LEU A 21 -26.50 19.58 -3.20
N ALA A 22 -26.72 19.73 -4.52
CA ALA A 22 -25.96 19.01 -5.52
C ALA A 22 -24.46 19.34 -5.43
N ALA A 23 -24.10 20.62 -5.32
CA ALA A 23 -22.71 21.05 -5.14
C ALA A 23 -22.08 20.47 -3.86
N GLY A 24 -22.80 20.48 -2.75
CA GLY A 24 -22.35 19.89 -1.48
C GLY A 24 -22.10 18.39 -1.57
N LEU A 25 -22.95 17.65 -2.28
CA LEU A 25 -22.76 16.21 -2.51
C LEU A 25 -21.54 15.93 -3.39
N CYS A 26 -21.35 16.70 -4.47
CA CYS A 26 -20.20 16.55 -5.36
C CYS A 26 -18.87 16.75 -4.63
N VAL A 27 -18.77 17.78 -3.77
CA VAL A 27 -17.56 18.02 -2.97
C VAL A 27 -17.32 16.91 -1.96
N LYS A 28 -18.37 16.43 -1.28
CA LYS A 28 -18.26 15.30 -0.33
C LYS A 28 -17.78 14.02 -0.99
N ALA A 29 -18.35 13.67 -2.15
CA ALA A 29 -17.93 12.50 -2.92
C ALA A 29 -16.47 12.62 -3.37
N PHE A 30 -16.04 13.81 -3.79
CA PHE A 30 -14.66 14.05 -4.19
C PHE A 30 -13.65 13.91 -3.04
N VAL A 31 -13.98 14.46 -1.86
CA VAL A 31 -13.11 14.31 -0.67
C VAL A 31 -13.01 12.85 -0.25
N TRP A 32 -14.13 12.12 -0.26
CA TRP A 32 -14.13 10.69 0.05
C TRP A 32 -13.27 9.89 -0.93
N SER A 33 -13.42 10.15 -2.24
CA SER A 33 -12.60 9.51 -3.28
C SER A 33 -11.11 9.80 -3.12
N ARG A 34 -10.74 11.03 -2.72
CA ARG A 34 -9.33 11.38 -2.48
C ARG A 34 -8.73 10.58 -1.34
N ASN A 35 -9.44 10.49 -0.22
CA ASN A 35 -8.96 9.74 0.95
C ASN A 35 -8.77 8.25 0.63
N GLU A 36 -9.69 7.68 -0.15
CA GLU A 36 -9.61 6.28 -0.59
C GLU A 36 -8.46 6.06 -1.59
N THR A 37 -8.20 7.04 -2.45
CA THR A 37 -7.10 6.96 -3.43
C THR A 37 -5.74 6.90 -2.74
N GLU A 38 -5.55 7.67 -1.67
CA GLU A 38 -4.29 7.67 -0.92
C GLU A 38 -4.06 6.33 -0.20
N ALA A 39 -5.09 5.78 0.44
CA ALA A 39 -5.01 4.47 1.07
C ALA A 39 -4.69 3.36 0.06
N ASN A 40 -5.36 3.36 -1.10
CA ASN A 40 -5.10 2.41 -2.16
C ASN A 40 -3.69 2.57 -2.75
N PHE A 41 -3.22 3.81 -2.94
CA PHE A 41 -1.87 4.05 -3.42
C PHE A 41 -0.82 3.47 -2.47
N ARG A 42 -1.00 3.61 -1.16
CA ARG A 42 -0.08 3.02 -0.16
C ARG A 42 -0.14 1.49 -0.20
N MET A 43 -1.34 0.92 -0.30
CA MET A 43 -1.52 -0.53 -0.44
C MET A 43 -0.84 -1.07 -1.68
N ASP A 44 -1.03 -0.43 -2.85
CA ASP A 44 -0.38 -0.83 -4.10
C ASP A 44 1.14 -0.78 -3.97
N ARG A 45 1.69 0.24 -3.29
CA ARG A 45 3.13 0.33 -3.01
C ARG A 45 3.61 -0.76 -2.06
N ALA A 46 2.83 -1.10 -1.03
CA ALA A 46 3.15 -2.19 -0.10
C ALA A 46 3.18 -3.54 -0.82
N VAL A 47 2.20 -3.82 -1.67
CA VAL A 47 2.16 -5.06 -2.48
C VAL A 47 3.37 -5.13 -3.41
N LEU A 48 3.65 -4.06 -4.17
CA LEU A 48 4.81 -4.03 -5.06
C LEU A 48 6.14 -4.19 -4.31
N ALA A 49 6.27 -3.59 -3.13
CA ALA A 49 7.45 -3.75 -2.29
C ALA A 49 7.62 -5.21 -1.88
N ALA A 50 6.58 -5.84 -1.32
CA ALA A 50 6.61 -7.24 -0.89
C ALA A 50 6.91 -8.20 -2.05
N GLU A 51 6.29 -8.00 -3.21
CA GLU A 51 6.57 -8.81 -4.40
C GLU A 51 8.01 -8.66 -4.88
N ASN A 52 8.54 -7.43 -4.86
CA ASN A 52 9.94 -7.19 -5.21
C ASN A 52 10.88 -7.89 -4.21
N THR A 53 10.62 -7.77 -2.90
CA THR A 53 11.39 -8.51 -1.88
C THR A 53 11.35 -10.00 -2.14
N ALA A 54 10.17 -10.57 -2.42
CA ALA A 54 10.00 -11.98 -2.71
C ALA A 54 10.81 -12.41 -3.94
N GLN A 55 10.87 -11.58 -4.98
CA GLN A 55 11.66 -11.84 -6.18
C GLN A 55 13.16 -11.77 -5.91
N ILE A 56 13.62 -10.79 -5.12
CA ILE A 56 15.04 -10.66 -4.74
C ILE A 56 15.48 -11.83 -3.86
N ILE A 57 14.67 -12.25 -2.89
CA ILE A 57 14.95 -13.44 -2.06
C ILE A 57 15.04 -14.69 -2.94
N LYS A 58 14.15 -14.84 -3.92
CA LYS A 58 14.19 -15.97 -4.86
C LYS A 58 15.41 -15.92 -5.78
N SER A 59 15.81 -14.75 -6.27
CA SER A 59 16.95 -14.61 -7.18
C SER A 59 18.30 -14.82 -6.47
N THR A 60 18.35 -14.55 -5.17
CA THR A 60 19.50 -14.79 -4.29
C THR A 60 19.50 -16.18 -3.64
N ALA A 61 18.54 -17.04 -4.02
CA ALA A 61 18.36 -18.37 -3.44
C ALA A 61 18.28 -18.38 -1.90
N GLY A 62 17.74 -17.30 -1.30
CA GLY A 62 17.61 -17.16 0.14
C GLY A 62 18.77 -16.51 0.88
N ASP A 63 19.78 -16.00 0.17
CA ASP A 63 20.84 -15.21 0.81
C ASP A 63 20.31 -13.82 1.20
N PHE A 64 19.90 -13.69 2.46
CA PHE A 64 19.36 -12.44 3.00
C PHE A 64 20.40 -11.32 3.09
N GLU A 65 21.69 -11.64 3.15
CA GLU A 65 22.76 -10.66 3.16
C GLU A 65 22.95 -10.04 1.77
N GLU A 66 22.93 -10.87 0.71
CA GLU A 66 22.93 -10.37 -0.67
C GLU A 66 21.62 -9.64 -1.00
N ALA A 67 20.47 -10.14 -0.53
CA ALA A 67 19.20 -9.46 -0.70
C ALA A 67 19.18 -8.07 -0.03
N ALA A 68 19.74 -7.95 1.18
CA ALA A 68 19.90 -6.67 1.88
C ALA A 68 20.76 -5.69 1.07
N ARG A 69 21.87 -6.15 0.50
CA ARG A 69 22.71 -5.32 -0.37
C ARG A 69 21.94 -4.77 -1.58
N LEU A 70 21.14 -5.61 -2.24
CA LEU A 70 20.35 -5.22 -3.41
C LEU A 70 19.23 -4.23 -3.07
N LEU A 71 18.63 -4.38 -1.89
CA LEU A 71 17.53 -3.53 -1.41
C LEU A 71 18.01 -2.32 -0.61
N SER A 72 19.33 -2.14 -0.44
CA SER A 72 19.94 -1.13 0.44
C SER A 72 19.40 -1.19 1.88
N GLY A 73 19.18 -2.41 2.36
CA GLY A 73 18.69 -2.73 3.70
C GLY A 73 19.77 -3.28 4.63
N ASP A 74 19.31 -3.85 5.74
CA ASP A 74 20.12 -4.54 6.74
C ASP A 74 19.63 -5.99 6.89
N SER A 75 20.54 -6.89 7.23
CA SER A 75 20.19 -8.29 7.56
C SER A 75 20.79 -8.72 8.89
N ASP A 76 19.99 -9.42 9.69
CA ASP A 76 20.39 -10.07 10.94
C ASP A 76 20.40 -11.61 10.76
N GLY A 77 20.94 -12.07 9.63
CA GLY A 77 20.98 -13.48 9.23
C GLY A 77 19.62 -14.02 8.77
N ASP A 78 18.68 -14.18 9.69
CA ASP A 78 17.36 -14.77 9.44
C ASP A 78 16.28 -13.72 9.17
N THR A 79 16.62 -12.43 9.35
CA THR A 79 15.72 -11.30 9.13
C THR A 79 16.36 -10.30 8.18
N LEU A 80 15.60 -9.84 7.20
CA LEU A 80 15.94 -8.77 6.26
C LEU A 80 15.02 -7.58 6.55
N THR A 81 15.58 -6.39 6.79
CA THR A 81 14.79 -5.18 7.03
C THR A 81 15.28 -4.04 6.15
N TYR A 82 14.34 -3.32 5.54
CA TYR A 82 14.64 -2.11 4.79
C TYR A 82 13.43 -1.16 4.75
N THR A 83 13.68 0.09 4.39
CA THR A 83 12.66 1.13 4.37
C THR A 83 12.58 1.76 2.99
N ILE A 84 11.35 2.00 2.51
CA ILE A 84 11.09 2.77 1.29
C ILE A 84 10.48 4.11 1.68
N GLU A 85 11.11 5.19 1.23
CA GLU A 85 10.57 6.54 1.37
C GLU A 85 9.52 6.81 0.28
N LEU A 86 8.33 7.26 0.69
CA LEU A 86 7.28 7.76 -0.21
C LEU A 86 7.04 9.24 0.06
N GLU A 87 6.39 9.93 -0.88
CA GLU A 87 6.06 11.36 -0.71
C GLU A 87 5.24 11.65 0.56
N ASN A 88 4.43 10.67 1.02
CA ASN A 88 3.54 10.81 2.18
C ASN A 88 3.94 9.93 3.38
N GLY A 89 5.23 9.63 3.54
CA GLY A 89 5.76 8.85 4.67
C GLY A 89 6.51 7.60 4.22
N ASN A 90 6.88 6.74 5.16
CA ASN A 90 7.76 5.60 4.87
C ASN A 90 7.00 4.28 5.04
N LEU A 91 7.40 3.27 4.26
CA LEU A 91 7.02 1.88 4.49
C LEU A 91 8.26 1.12 4.97
N GLU A 92 8.10 0.40 6.07
CA GLU A 92 9.10 -0.51 6.60
C GLU A 92 8.75 -1.91 6.12
N ILE A 93 9.74 -2.63 5.59
CA ILE A 93 9.57 -3.98 5.09
C ILE A 93 10.50 -4.87 5.88
N THR A 94 9.93 -5.93 6.44
CA THR A 94 10.66 -6.95 7.19
C THR A 94 10.35 -8.31 6.57
N ALA A 95 11.38 -9.07 6.23
CA ALA A 95 11.24 -10.46 5.81
C ALA A 95 11.92 -11.36 6.84
N GLU A 96 11.23 -12.37 7.34
CA GLU A 96 11.72 -13.33 8.34
C GLU A 96 11.62 -14.75 7.80
N ILE A 97 12.68 -15.54 7.98
CA ILE A 97 12.68 -16.96 7.60
C ILE A 97 11.81 -17.75 8.59
N ILE A 98 10.67 -18.27 8.12
CA ILE A 98 9.77 -19.08 8.95
C ILE A 98 10.27 -20.52 9.02
N LYS A 99 10.79 -21.04 7.89
CA LYS A 99 11.19 -22.43 7.78
C LYS A 99 12.33 -22.59 6.80
N MET A 100 13.32 -23.37 7.20
CA MET A 100 14.43 -23.78 6.35
C MET A 100 14.56 -25.31 6.40
N ASP A 101 14.25 -25.95 5.28
CA ASP A 101 14.44 -27.39 5.05
C ASP A 101 15.60 -27.58 4.05
N GLN A 102 16.09 -28.82 3.89
CA GLN A 102 17.29 -29.17 3.11
C GLN A 102 17.25 -28.72 1.63
N TYR A 103 16.07 -28.39 1.09
CA TYR A 103 15.90 -27.97 -0.31
C TYR A 103 14.89 -26.83 -0.49
N LEU A 104 14.26 -26.35 0.59
CA LEU A 104 13.18 -25.36 0.52
C LEU A 104 13.27 -24.43 1.72
N GLY A 105 13.52 -23.15 1.44
CA GLY A 105 13.36 -22.07 2.39
C GLY A 105 12.03 -21.37 2.19
N THR A 106 11.41 -20.96 3.28
CA THR A 106 10.17 -20.17 3.32
C THR A 106 10.37 -18.98 4.22
N ALA A 107 10.02 -17.80 3.74
CA ALA A 107 10.04 -16.55 4.50
C ALA A 107 8.69 -15.83 4.39
N GLU A 108 8.32 -15.14 5.46
CA GLU A 108 7.21 -14.21 5.48
C GLU A 108 7.73 -12.80 5.35
N ILE A 109 7.14 -12.05 4.42
CA ILE A 109 7.45 -10.65 4.17
C ILE A 109 6.28 -9.85 4.68
N VAL A 110 6.55 -8.97 5.63
CA VAL A 110 5.57 -8.08 6.25
C VAL A 110 5.92 -6.64 5.88
N VAL A 111 4.92 -5.89 5.43
CA VAL A 111 5.03 -4.47 5.15
C VAL A 111 4.26 -3.69 6.21
N LEU A 112 5.02 -2.88 6.94
CA LEU A 112 4.57 -2.03 8.03
C LEU A 112 4.49 -0.58 7.57
N ASP A 113 3.41 0.07 7.96
CA ASP A 113 3.20 1.51 7.81
C ASP A 113 2.94 2.10 9.19
N GLN A 114 3.88 2.90 9.69
CA GLN A 114 3.79 3.48 11.03
C GLN A 114 3.47 2.43 12.11
N GLU A 115 4.23 1.33 12.13
CA GLU A 115 4.06 0.17 13.03
C GLU A 115 2.78 -0.65 12.82
N LYS A 116 1.95 -0.31 11.84
CA LYS A 116 0.75 -1.07 11.48
C LYS A 116 1.03 -1.96 10.28
N GLU A 117 0.71 -3.24 10.39
CA GLU A 117 0.73 -4.15 9.26
C GLU A 117 -0.28 -3.72 8.19
N VAL A 118 0.21 -3.48 6.97
CA VAL A 118 -0.60 -3.16 5.80
C VAL A 118 -0.78 -4.39 4.93
N PHE A 119 0.28 -5.18 4.76
CA PHE A 119 0.29 -6.32 3.87
C PHE A 119 1.33 -7.35 4.30
N ALA A 120 1.03 -8.63 4.09
CA ALA A 120 1.95 -9.73 4.32
C ALA A 120 1.92 -10.72 3.15
N LEU A 121 3.07 -11.28 2.82
CA LEU A 121 3.27 -12.22 1.73
C LEU A 121 4.25 -13.33 2.13
N GLU A 122 3.83 -14.58 1.99
CA GLU A 122 4.73 -15.72 2.12
C GLU A 122 5.45 -15.99 0.79
N THR A 123 6.77 -16.15 0.85
CA THR A 123 7.59 -16.54 -0.30
C THR A 123 8.39 -17.80 0.03
N SER A 124 8.58 -18.64 -0.98
CA SER A 124 9.45 -19.82 -0.88
C SER A 124 10.47 -19.84 -2.01
N TRP A 125 11.67 -20.33 -1.72
CA TRP A 125 12.74 -20.51 -2.68
C TRP A 125 13.35 -21.91 -2.54
N GLN A 126 13.91 -22.42 -3.62
CA GLN A 126 14.71 -23.64 -3.57
C GLN A 126 16.18 -23.25 -3.46
N GLU A 127 16.87 -23.90 -2.52
CA GLU A 127 18.32 -23.82 -2.46
C GLU A 127 18.86 -24.53 -3.72
N VAL A 128 19.41 -23.76 -4.66
CA VAL A 128 20.07 -24.35 -5.83
C VAL A 128 21.40 -24.87 -5.32
N SER A 129 21.41 -26.13 -4.86
CA SER A 129 22.64 -26.90 -4.77
C SER A 129 23.27 -26.82 -6.15
N SER A 130 24.33 -26.03 -6.28
CA SER A 130 25.09 -25.90 -7.51
C SER A 130 25.41 -27.32 -7.95
N PHE A 131 24.86 -27.76 -9.08
CA PHE A 131 25.25 -29.04 -9.68
C PHE A 131 26.74 -28.90 -10.03
N GLU A 132 27.61 -29.43 -9.17
CA GLU A 132 29.00 -29.77 -9.51
C GLU A 132 29.05 -30.86 -10.58
#